data_AF-A0A954TUA7-F1
#
_entry.id   AF-A0A954TUA7-F1
#
_cell.length_a   1.000
_cell.length_b   1.000
_cell.length_c   1.000
_cell.angle_alpha   90.00
_cell.angle_beta   90.00
_cell.angle_gamma   90.00
#
_symmetry.space_group_name_H-M   'P 1'
#
loop_
_entity.id
_entity.type
_entity.pdbx_description
1 polymer ?
#
loop_
_entity_poly.entity_id
_entity_poly.type
_entity_poly.pdbx_seq_one_letter_code
_entity_poly.pdbx_strand_id
1 'polypeptide(L)'
;MSSDIVVCPQCGTNLQNSANIAGQVVACPQCQTQLQMPALQQSFAAPQLPAPVGLPPMVELPPSIASNPAGGSGIHGSGPLVQTGRSKKRAPTSVQDRLRKRSNPMAIFFAVVIVMVIIGVGVASVLWDRAEKAKRQFAAQMIGNWELVPGQSQLERWDFAFHDDRKLQMALGTQLSEGWWKVTSVQGSTGYVLIEWPDEAPETMRVRFDGGTMQVQLESVGNFAFRPAVP
;
A
#
# COMPACT_ATOMS: atom_id res chain seq x y z
N MET A 1 -17.36 -5.45 14.53
CA MET A 1 -17.96 -6.80 14.78
C MET A 1 -19.38 -6.60 15.29
N SER A 2 -20.38 -6.70 14.41
CA SER A 2 -21.79 -6.55 14.81
C SER A 2 -22.17 -7.69 15.76
N SER A 3 -22.54 -7.36 16.99
CA SER A 3 -23.00 -8.33 17.99
C SER A 3 -24.50 -8.49 17.84
N ASP A 4 -24.98 -9.64 17.38
CA ASP A 4 -26.42 -9.91 17.36
C ASP A 4 -26.92 -10.16 18.79
N ILE A 5 -27.99 -9.45 19.18
CA ILE A 5 -28.63 -9.58 20.49
C ILE A 5 -29.80 -10.55 20.37
N VAL A 6 -29.79 -11.61 21.19
CA VAL A 6 -30.86 -12.61 21.26
C VAL A 6 -31.54 -12.50 22.62
N VAL A 7 -32.88 -12.43 22.63
CA VAL A 7 -33.66 -12.34 23.87
C VAL A 7 -34.01 -13.74 24.38
N CYS A 8 -33.72 -14.04 25.64
CA CYS A 8 -34.12 -15.30 26.25
C CYS A 8 -35.66 -15.39 26.34
N PRO A 9 -36.30 -16.45 25.81
CA PRO A 9 -37.76 -16.54 25.77
C PRO A 9 -38.41 -16.79 27.13
N GLN A 10 -37.64 -17.22 28.14
CA GLN A 10 -38.18 -17.52 29.48
C GLN A 10 -38.13 -16.30 30.42
N CYS A 11 -37.04 -15.54 30.40
CA CYS A 11 -36.85 -14.42 31.35
C CYS A 11 -36.66 -13.05 30.68
N GLY A 12 -36.64 -12.97 29.35
CA GLY A 12 -36.46 -11.71 28.63
C GLY A 12 -35.05 -11.12 28.68
N THR A 13 -34.06 -11.83 29.24
CA THR A 13 -32.68 -11.33 29.32
C THR A 13 -32.04 -11.28 27.93
N ASN A 14 -31.39 -10.17 27.62
CA ASN A 14 -30.59 -10.01 26.41
C ASN A 14 -29.28 -10.79 26.50
N LEU A 15 -29.02 -11.65 25.53
CA LEU A 15 -27.82 -12.46 25.41
C LEU A 15 -27.06 -12.03 24.16
N GLN A 16 -25.74 -11.88 24.30
CA GLN A 16 -24.88 -11.51 23.19
C GLN A 16 -24.50 -12.77 22.39
N ASN A 17 -24.90 -12.83 21.11
CA ASN A 17 -24.54 -13.95 20.24
C ASN A 17 -23.10 -13.78 19.71
N SER A 18 -22.13 -14.26 20.49
CA SER A 18 -20.73 -14.29 20.05
C SER A 18 -20.46 -15.44 19.07
N ALA A 19 -19.47 -15.28 18.20
CA ALA A 19 -19.10 -16.29 17.21
C ALA A 19 -18.76 -17.67 17.81
N ASN A 20 -18.31 -17.71 19.07
CA ASN A 20 -17.94 -18.95 19.75
C ASN A 20 -19.14 -19.77 20.23
N ILE A 21 -20.32 -19.15 20.37
CA ILE A 21 -21.54 -19.80 20.86
C ILE A 21 -22.65 -19.87 19.82
N ALA A 22 -22.47 -19.23 18.67
CA ALA A 22 -23.41 -19.27 17.57
C ALA A 22 -23.67 -20.71 17.11
N GLY A 23 -24.94 -21.09 17.00
CA GLY A 23 -25.34 -22.45 16.67
C GLY A 23 -25.22 -23.48 17.80
N GLN A 24 -24.74 -23.11 18.99
CA GLN A 24 -24.64 -23.99 20.15
C GLN A 24 -25.82 -23.84 21.10
N VAL A 25 -26.06 -24.86 21.93
CA VAL A 25 -27.00 -24.77 23.06
C VAL A 25 -26.27 -24.17 24.26
N VAL A 26 -26.76 -23.04 24.76
CA VAL A 26 -26.19 -22.35 25.94
C VAL A 26 -27.24 -22.18 27.03
N ALA A 27 -26.79 -22.15 28.28
CA ALA A 27 -27.66 -21.87 29.42
C ALA A 27 -27.75 -20.35 29.67
N CYS A 28 -28.96 -19.82 29.83
CA CYS A 28 -29.16 -18.44 30.22
C CYS A 28 -28.59 -18.19 31.63
N PRO A 29 -27.74 -17.17 31.85
CA PRO A 29 -27.13 -16.91 33.16
C PRO A 29 -28.13 -16.49 34.23
N GLN A 30 -29.32 -15.98 33.84
CA GLN A 30 -30.33 -15.50 34.78
C GLN A 30 -31.30 -16.61 35.22
N CYS A 31 -31.82 -17.40 34.28
CA CYS A 31 -32.84 -18.42 34.57
C CYS A 31 -32.38 -19.86 34.33
N GLN A 32 -31.13 -20.06 33.90
CA GLN A 32 -30.50 -21.36 33.59
C GLN A 32 -31.20 -22.20 32.51
N THR A 33 -32.18 -21.63 31.80
CA THR A 33 -32.84 -22.29 30.67
C THR A 33 -31.84 -22.52 29.54
N GLN A 34 -31.81 -23.72 28.99
CA GLN A 34 -31.05 -24.05 27.79
C GLN A 34 -31.76 -23.51 26.54
N LEU A 35 -31.04 -22.74 25.72
CA LEU A 35 -31.54 -22.21 24.45
C LEU A 35 -30.54 -22.46 23.32
N GLN A 36 -31.06 -22.75 22.12
CA GLN A 36 -30.23 -22.86 20.92
C GLN A 36 -29.92 -21.45 20.40
N MET A 37 -28.65 -21.07 20.38
CA MET A 37 -28.23 -19.81 19.75
C MET A 37 -28.39 -19.93 18.23
N PRO A 38 -28.90 -18.89 17.55
CA PRO A 38 -28.91 -18.85 16.09
C PRO A 38 -27.50 -19.07 15.55
N ALA A 39 -27.36 -19.92 14.52
CA ALA A 39 -26.12 -19.99 13.77
C ALA A 39 -25.90 -18.62 13.11
N LEU A 40 -24.73 -18.02 13.31
CA LEU A 40 -24.34 -16.89 12.49
C LEU A 40 -24.34 -17.40 11.06
N GLN A 41 -25.08 -16.74 10.17
CA GLN A 41 -24.92 -16.95 8.74
C GLN A 41 -23.48 -16.61 8.42
N GLN A 42 -22.65 -17.65 8.43
CA GLN A 42 -21.30 -17.63 7.93
C GLN A 42 -21.43 -17.26 6.45
N SER A 43 -21.32 -15.96 6.16
CA SER A 43 -21.10 -15.45 4.80
C SER A 43 -19.70 -15.86 4.36
N PHE A 44 -19.50 -17.16 4.25
CA PHE A 44 -18.40 -17.79 3.56
C PHE A 44 -19.00 -18.46 2.32
N ALA A 45 -19.64 -17.67 1.47
CA ALA A 45 -19.48 -17.94 0.05
C ALA A 45 -18.02 -17.61 -0.26
N ALA A 46 -17.14 -18.61 -0.07
CA ALA A 46 -15.84 -18.59 -0.72
C ALA A 46 -16.13 -18.22 -2.18
N PRO A 47 -15.46 -17.20 -2.76
CA PRO A 47 -15.58 -16.92 -4.17
C PRO A 47 -15.38 -18.24 -4.88
N GLN A 48 -16.45 -18.80 -5.44
CA GLN A 48 -16.31 -19.96 -6.29
C GLN A 48 -15.47 -19.43 -7.43
N LEU A 49 -14.17 -19.75 -7.41
CA LEU A 49 -13.35 -19.57 -8.59
C LEU A 49 -14.15 -20.28 -9.68
N PRO A 50 -14.61 -19.55 -10.72
CA PRO A 50 -15.31 -20.18 -11.81
C PRO A 50 -14.46 -21.37 -12.23
N ALA A 51 -15.08 -22.55 -12.25
CA ALA A 51 -14.41 -23.76 -12.71
C ALA A 51 -13.65 -23.40 -13.99
N PRO A 52 -12.35 -23.73 -14.10
CA PRO A 52 -11.55 -23.34 -15.24
C PRO A 52 -12.27 -23.80 -16.50
N VAL A 53 -12.87 -22.84 -17.20
CA VAL A 53 -13.44 -23.05 -18.53
C VAL A 53 -12.31 -23.62 -19.35
N GLY A 54 -12.54 -24.80 -19.91
CA GLY A 54 -11.54 -25.61 -20.59
C GLY A 54 -10.60 -24.73 -21.41
N LEU A 55 -9.31 -24.86 -21.12
CA LEU A 55 -8.25 -24.19 -21.85
C LEU A 55 -8.52 -24.36 -23.35
N PRO A 56 -8.65 -23.27 -24.12
CA PRO A 56 -8.65 -23.37 -25.57
C PRO A 56 -7.35 -24.08 -26.00
N PRO A 57 -7.38 -24.88 -27.08
CA PRO A 57 -6.19 -25.53 -27.60
C PRO A 57 -5.10 -24.49 -27.77
N MET A 58 -3.97 -24.77 -27.14
CA MET A 58 -2.76 -23.96 -27.15
C MET A 58 -2.39 -23.68 -28.61
N VAL A 59 -2.70 -22.48 -29.10
CA VAL A 59 -2.21 -22.01 -30.39
C VAL A 59 -0.71 -21.80 -30.21
N GLU A 60 0.05 -22.65 -30.88
CA GLU A 60 1.50 -22.62 -30.97
C GLU A 60 1.92 -21.25 -31.50
N LEU A 61 2.48 -20.40 -30.63
CA LEU A 61 3.04 -19.13 -31.05
C LEU A 61 4.29 -19.41 -31.91
N PRO A 62 4.43 -18.75 -33.08
CA PRO A 62 5.62 -18.85 -33.90
C PRO A 62 6.87 -18.37 -33.13
N PRO A 63 8.06 -18.88 -33.49
CA PRO A 63 9.31 -18.56 -32.80
C PRO A 63 9.59 -17.06 -32.81
N SER A 64 9.83 -16.53 -31.61
CA SER A 64 10.22 -15.13 -31.37
C SER A 64 11.59 -14.87 -32.03
N ILE A 65 11.58 -14.07 -33.09
CA ILE A 65 12.79 -13.61 -33.77
C ILE A 65 13.53 -12.66 -32.81
N ALA A 66 14.68 -13.10 -32.33
CA ALA A 66 15.60 -12.30 -31.53
C ALA A 66 15.99 -11.04 -32.30
N SER A 67 15.53 -9.89 -31.82
CA SER A 67 15.95 -8.57 -32.29
C SER A 67 17.20 -8.16 -31.51
N ASN A 68 18.36 -8.24 -32.18
CA ASN A 68 19.59 -7.59 -31.77
C ASN A 68 19.37 -6.08 -31.51
N PRO A 69 19.92 -5.50 -30.42
CA PRO A 69 20.33 -4.11 -30.43
C PRO A 69 21.81 -4.02 -30.78
N ALA A 70 22.07 -3.88 -32.09
CA ALA A 70 23.31 -3.32 -32.60
C ALA A 70 23.26 -1.79 -32.48
N GLY A 71 24.37 -1.20 -32.06
CA GLY A 71 24.77 0.14 -32.51
C GLY A 71 24.26 1.33 -31.70
N GLY A 72 25.17 1.95 -30.94
CA GLY A 72 24.91 3.25 -30.31
C GLY A 72 26.11 3.89 -29.62
N SER A 73 27.34 3.69 -30.11
CA SER A 73 28.49 4.50 -29.72
C SER A 73 28.34 5.91 -30.29
N GLY A 74 27.82 6.83 -29.47
CA GLY A 74 27.87 8.27 -29.72
C GLY A 74 29.08 8.90 -29.03
N ILE A 75 30.24 8.78 -29.66
CA ILE A 75 31.39 9.66 -29.44
C ILE A 75 31.14 10.90 -30.30
N HIS A 76 31.17 12.12 -29.73
CA HIS A 76 31.75 13.34 -30.32
C HIS A 76 31.34 14.59 -29.52
N GLY A 77 32.33 15.38 -29.10
CA GLY A 77 32.13 16.68 -28.46
C GLY A 77 33.46 17.34 -28.11
N SER A 78 34.15 17.82 -29.14
CA SER A 78 35.49 18.42 -29.10
C SER A 78 35.47 19.93 -28.83
N GLY A 79 36.36 20.40 -27.94
CA GLY A 79 37.06 21.70 -27.99
C GLY A 79 36.41 22.94 -27.32
N PRO A 80 37.16 24.05 -27.07
CA PRO A 80 38.55 24.32 -27.47
C PRO A 80 39.53 24.69 -26.33
N LEU A 81 40.81 24.71 -26.73
CA LEU A 81 41.99 25.24 -26.05
C LEU A 81 41.79 26.63 -25.43
N VAL A 82 42.34 26.85 -24.23
CA VAL A 82 43.09 28.08 -23.93
C VAL A 82 44.40 27.72 -23.24
N GLN A 83 45.46 28.17 -23.89
CA GLN A 83 46.87 27.94 -23.61
C GLN A 83 47.46 29.20 -22.96
N THR A 84 48.55 28.98 -22.21
CA THR A 84 49.63 29.93 -21.85
C THR A 84 49.55 30.66 -20.51
N GLY A 85 50.56 30.40 -19.66
CA GLY A 85 50.72 31.03 -18.35
C GLY A 85 51.99 30.64 -17.58
N ARG A 86 53.16 30.83 -18.21
CA ARG A 86 54.49 31.03 -17.59
C ARG A 86 55.00 30.02 -16.54
N SER A 87 55.79 29.09 -17.07
CA SER A 87 56.80 28.28 -16.39
C SER A 87 57.79 29.13 -15.58
N LYS A 88 57.83 28.90 -14.26
CA LYS A 88 58.97 29.25 -13.39
C LYS A 88 59.69 27.92 -13.08
N LYS A 89 60.85 27.71 -13.71
CA LYS A 89 61.74 26.56 -13.50
C LYS A 89 61.95 26.34 -11.99
N ARG A 90 61.25 25.35 -11.43
CA ARG A 90 61.63 24.69 -10.18
C ARG A 90 62.16 23.32 -10.55
N ALA A 91 63.34 23.02 -10.01
CA ALA A 91 64.07 21.78 -10.24
C ALA A 91 63.16 20.54 -10.07
N PRO A 92 63.35 19.49 -10.89
CA PRO A 92 62.61 18.23 -10.76
C PRO A 92 62.97 17.58 -9.43
N THR A 93 62.16 17.86 -8.40
CA THR A 93 62.11 17.01 -7.22
C THR A 93 61.39 15.74 -7.68
N SER A 94 62.17 14.66 -7.73
CA SER A 94 61.76 13.27 -7.93
C SER A 94 60.28 13.04 -7.59
N VAL A 95 59.46 12.81 -8.62
CA VAL A 95 58.05 12.42 -8.47
C VAL A 95 57.90 11.19 -7.55
N GLN A 96 58.96 10.38 -7.42
CA GLN A 96 59.02 9.24 -6.51
C GLN A 96 59.06 9.60 -5.01
N ASP A 97 59.60 10.75 -4.61
CA ASP A 97 59.69 11.09 -3.17
C ASP A 97 58.35 11.58 -2.59
N ARG A 98 57.40 12.02 -3.43
CA ARG A 98 56.05 12.37 -2.97
C ARG A 98 55.14 11.15 -2.75
N LEU A 99 55.46 10.00 -3.34
CA LEU A 99 54.70 8.76 -3.16
C LEU A 99 55.18 7.91 -1.99
N ARG A 100 56.35 8.22 -1.40
CA ARG A 100 56.89 7.54 -0.21
C ARG A 100 56.39 8.11 1.11
N LYS A 101 55.35 8.94 1.10
CA LYS A 101 54.66 9.38 2.33
C LYS A 101 53.86 8.20 2.87
N ARG A 102 54.57 7.34 3.63
CA ARG A 102 54.13 6.18 4.42
C ARG A 102 52.62 6.20 4.66
N SER A 103 51.85 5.64 3.72
CA SER A 103 50.40 5.62 3.79
C SER A 103 50.04 4.76 4.99
N ASN A 104 49.50 5.38 6.03
CA ASN A 104 49.03 4.64 7.18
C ASN A 104 47.80 3.82 6.72
N PRO A 105 47.86 2.49 6.69
CA PRO A 105 46.76 1.66 6.18
C PRO A 105 45.45 1.93 6.92
N MET A 106 45.52 2.32 8.20
CA MET A 106 44.36 2.75 8.97
C MET A 106 43.67 3.99 8.38
N ALA A 107 44.42 4.99 7.93
CA ALA A 107 43.83 6.21 7.37
C ALA A 107 43.07 5.93 6.06
N ILE A 108 43.58 5.01 5.24
CA ILE A 108 42.89 4.57 4.02
C ILE A 108 41.59 3.86 4.37
N PHE A 109 41.61 2.95 5.35
CA PHE A 109 40.40 2.25 5.79
C PHE A 109 39.32 3.23 6.29
N PHE A 110 39.68 4.18 7.15
CA PHE A 110 38.74 5.20 7.61
C PHE A 110 38.17 6.03 6.47
N ALA A 111 39.01 6.44 5.50
CA ALA A 111 38.54 7.17 4.34
C ALA A 111 37.50 6.36 3.53
N VAL A 112 37.74 5.06 3.32
CA VAL A 112 36.78 4.18 2.63
C VAL A 112 35.47 4.03 3.41
N VAL A 113 35.53 3.85 4.73
CA VAL A 113 34.33 3.75 5.58
C VAL A 113 33.53 5.05 5.53
N ILE A 114 34.18 6.21 5.62
CA ILE A 114 33.51 7.52 5.52
C ILE A 114 32.79 7.65 4.17
N VAL A 115 33.46 7.30 3.07
CA VAL A 115 32.86 7.35 1.73
C VAL A 115 31.65 6.40 1.64
N MET A 116 31.76 5.18 2.17
CA MET A 116 30.63 4.22 2.23
C MET A 116 29.44 4.78 3.02
N VAL A 117 29.69 5.43 4.17
CA VAL A 117 28.63 6.07 4.97
C VAL A 117 27.96 7.20 4.18
N ILE A 118 28.73 8.08 3.52
CA ILE A 118 28.18 9.18 2.71
C ILE A 118 27.31 8.63 1.58
N ILE A 119 27.78 7.61 0.87
CA ILE A 119 27.00 6.94 -0.20
C ILE A 119 25.72 6.32 0.39
N GLY A 120 25.83 5.62 1.53
CA GLY A 120 24.69 4.99 2.20
C GLY A 120 23.60 5.99 2.59
N VAL A 121 23.97 7.11 3.19
CA VAL A 121 23.03 8.21 3.56
C VAL A 121 22.41 8.84 2.30
N GLY A 122 23.20 9.04 1.25
CA GLY A 122 22.71 9.56 -0.02
C GLY A 122 21.65 8.67 -0.66
N VAL A 123 21.88 7.36 -0.73
CA VAL A 123 20.92 6.39 -1.27
C VAL A 123 19.65 6.32 -0.42
N ALA A 124 19.78 6.25 0.91
CA ALA A 124 18.63 6.21 1.81
C ALA A 124 17.72 7.46 1.65
N SER A 125 18.32 8.63 1.50
CA SER A 125 17.60 9.90 1.31
C SER A 125 16.81 9.93 -0.01
N VAL A 126 17.41 9.45 -1.10
CA VAL A 126 16.73 9.35 -2.41
C VAL A 126 15.58 8.34 -2.38
N LEU A 127 15.77 7.20 -1.69
CA LEU A 127 14.70 6.20 -1.53
C LEU A 127 13.54 6.75 -0.69
N TRP A 128 13.83 7.51 0.36
CA TRP A 128 12.81 8.14 1.19
C TRP A 128 11.98 9.18 0.41
N ASP A 129 12.65 10.05 -0.36
CA ASP A 129 11.97 11.05 -1.21
C ASP A 129 11.07 10.39 -2.27
N ARG A 130 11.53 9.29 -2.88
CA ARG A 130 10.71 8.51 -3.83
C ARG A 130 9.49 7.88 -3.15
N ALA A 131 9.66 7.32 -1.96
CA ALA A 131 8.56 6.73 -1.20
C ALA A 131 7.52 7.79 -0.81
N GLU A 132 7.96 8.98 -0.39
CA GLU A 132 7.06 10.07 -0.01
C GLU A 132 6.32 10.64 -1.23
N LYS A 133 7.00 10.80 -2.37
CA LYS A 133 6.36 11.18 -3.64
C LYS A 133 5.32 10.16 -4.08
N ALA A 134 5.62 8.86 -3.98
CA ALA A 134 4.67 7.79 -4.30
C ALA A 134 3.43 7.84 -3.40
N LYS A 135 3.61 8.05 -2.08
CA LYS A 135 2.48 8.24 -1.15
C LYS A 135 1.61 9.43 -1.51
N ARG A 136 2.22 10.57 -1.87
CA ARG A 136 1.49 11.78 -2.27
C ARG A 136 0.72 11.58 -3.58
N GLN A 137 1.33 10.93 -4.58
CA GLN A 137 0.66 10.60 -5.83
C GLN A 137 -0.50 9.64 -5.62
N PHE A 138 -0.32 8.61 -4.78
CA PHE A 138 -1.38 7.67 -4.43
C PHE A 138 -2.52 8.36 -3.66
N ALA A 139 -2.19 9.21 -2.68
CA ALA A 139 -3.17 10.01 -1.95
C ALA A 139 -3.97 10.92 -2.90
N ALA A 140 -3.30 11.56 -3.87
CA ALA A 140 -3.97 12.40 -4.86
C ALA A 140 -4.99 11.63 -5.73
N GLN A 141 -4.76 10.34 -6.00
CA GLN A 141 -5.71 9.49 -6.73
C GLN A 141 -6.93 9.09 -5.90
N MET A 142 -6.80 9.07 -4.57
CA MET A 142 -7.91 8.77 -3.67
C MET A 142 -8.85 9.95 -3.46
N ILE A 143 -8.36 11.18 -3.57
CA ILE A 143 -9.17 12.38 -3.33
C ILE A 143 -10.35 12.43 -4.31
N GLY A 144 -11.55 12.61 -3.77
CA GLY A 144 -12.79 12.65 -4.54
C GLY A 144 -13.94 11.92 -3.86
N ASN A 145 -15.09 11.93 -4.55
CA ASN A 145 -16.29 11.23 -4.14
C ASN A 145 -16.34 9.86 -4.80
N TRP A 146 -16.65 8.84 -4.03
CA TRP A 146 -16.64 7.44 -4.42
C TRP A 146 -17.93 6.78 -3.96
N GLU A 147 -18.59 6.08 -4.88
CA GLU A 147 -19.78 5.29 -4.61
C GLU A 147 -19.43 3.79 -4.69
N LEU A 148 -20.05 2.99 -3.83
CA LEU A 148 -19.88 1.54 -3.86
C LEU A 148 -20.50 0.97 -5.14
N VAL A 149 -19.81 0.06 -5.82
CA VAL A 149 -20.37 -0.64 -6.98
C VAL A 149 -21.57 -1.50 -6.51
N PRO A 150 -22.77 -1.35 -7.13
CA PRO A 150 -23.96 -2.10 -6.72
C PRO A 150 -23.78 -3.62 -6.75
N GLY A 151 -24.46 -4.34 -5.86
CA GLY A 151 -24.47 -5.80 -5.82
C GLY A 151 -23.33 -6.45 -5.04
N GLN A 152 -22.47 -5.67 -4.37
CA GLN A 152 -21.31 -6.22 -3.64
C GLN A 152 -21.51 -6.43 -2.14
N SER A 153 -22.44 -5.74 -1.49
CA SER A 153 -22.71 -5.91 -0.05
C SER A 153 -24.03 -5.26 0.35
N GLN A 154 -24.54 -5.49 1.57
CA GLN A 154 -25.69 -4.74 2.10
C GLN A 154 -25.40 -3.24 2.33
N LEU A 155 -24.15 -2.80 2.13
CA LEU A 155 -23.71 -1.40 2.24
C LEU A 155 -23.97 -0.59 0.95
N GLU A 156 -24.90 -1.00 0.07
CA GLU A 156 -25.15 -0.39 -1.26
C GLU A 156 -25.54 1.09 -1.27
N ARG A 157 -25.65 1.74 -0.11
CA ARG A 157 -26.06 3.14 0.02
C ARG A 157 -25.02 4.02 0.71
N TRP A 158 -23.81 3.51 0.90
CA TRP A 158 -22.75 4.32 1.48
C TRP A 158 -21.99 5.08 0.40
N ASP A 159 -21.97 6.41 0.53
CA ASP A 159 -21.13 7.30 -0.26
C ASP A 159 -19.90 7.67 0.56
N PHE A 160 -18.73 7.70 -0.08
CA PHE A 160 -17.45 7.98 0.56
C PHE A 160 -16.80 9.18 -0.10
N ALA A 161 -16.27 10.10 0.69
CA ALA A 161 -15.52 11.25 0.19
C ALA A 161 -14.17 11.34 0.91
N PHE A 162 -13.10 11.30 0.12
CA PHE A 162 -11.74 11.52 0.61
C PHE A 162 -11.31 12.95 0.26
N HIS A 163 -11.07 13.74 1.29
CA HIS A 163 -10.66 15.14 1.16
C HIS A 163 -9.14 15.29 1.14
N ASP A 164 -8.66 16.40 0.58
CA ASP A 164 -7.22 16.73 0.50
C ASP A 164 -6.62 17.05 1.87
N ASP A 165 -7.43 17.56 2.80
CA ASP A 165 -7.10 17.81 4.21
C ASP A 165 -7.03 16.53 5.06
N ARG A 166 -7.15 15.36 4.44
CA ARG A 166 -7.13 14.02 5.04
C ARG A 166 -8.39 13.66 5.83
N LYS A 167 -9.48 14.41 5.69
CA LYS A 167 -10.77 13.96 6.20
C LYS A 167 -11.36 12.90 5.30
N LEU A 168 -11.99 11.93 5.93
CA LEU A 168 -12.84 10.93 5.31
C LEU A 168 -14.27 11.23 5.75
N GLN A 169 -15.18 11.40 4.80
CA GLN A 169 -16.60 11.47 5.08
C GLN A 169 -17.29 10.26 4.50
N MET A 170 -18.21 9.70 5.27
CA MET A 170 -18.95 8.51 4.90
C MET A 170 -20.43 8.78 5.19
N ALA A 171 -21.28 8.72 4.18
CA ALA A 171 -22.69 9.08 4.28
C ALA A 171 -23.58 7.87 3.97
N LEU A 172 -24.59 7.64 4.80
CA LEU A 172 -25.67 6.66 4.58
C LEU A 172 -27.01 7.36 4.72
N GLY A 173 -27.61 7.77 3.60
CA GLY A 173 -28.84 8.54 3.60
C GLY A 173 -28.67 9.87 4.34
N THR A 174 -29.21 10.00 5.56
CA THR A 174 -29.09 11.21 6.39
C THR A 174 -28.01 11.10 7.48
N GLN A 175 -27.38 9.94 7.64
CA GLN A 175 -26.30 9.74 8.61
C GLN A 175 -24.98 10.10 7.96
N LEU A 176 -24.18 10.92 8.65
CA LEU A 176 -22.84 11.31 8.23
C LEU A 176 -21.85 10.93 9.33
N SER A 177 -20.86 10.12 8.97
CA SER A 177 -19.70 9.83 9.80
C SER A 177 -18.47 10.53 9.24
N GLU A 178 -17.66 11.08 10.13
CA GLU A 178 -16.39 11.72 9.79
C GLU A 178 -15.23 10.96 10.44
N GLY A 179 -14.15 10.81 9.68
CA GLY A 179 -12.91 10.21 10.12
C GLY A 179 -11.72 10.88 9.45
N TRP A 180 -10.55 10.31 9.69
CA TRP A 180 -9.29 10.74 9.08
C TRP A 180 -8.64 9.58 8.34
N TRP A 181 -7.87 9.89 7.31
CA TRP A 181 -7.17 8.87 6.55
C TRP A 181 -5.72 9.26 6.24
N LYS A 182 -4.85 8.26 6.11
CA LYS A 182 -3.44 8.48 5.78
C LYS A 182 -2.85 7.29 5.04
N VAL A 183 -2.20 7.55 3.90
CA VAL A 183 -1.41 6.53 3.19
C VAL A 183 -0.14 6.22 4.00
N THR A 184 -0.06 5.01 4.54
CA THR A 184 1.08 4.57 5.36
C THR A 184 2.22 4.03 4.50
N SER A 185 1.91 3.28 3.45
CA SER A 185 2.88 2.75 2.48
C SER A 185 2.25 2.53 1.10
N VAL A 186 3.10 2.46 0.07
CA VAL A 186 2.70 2.15 -1.31
C VAL A 186 3.65 1.10 -1.87
N GLN A 187 3.09 0.05 -2.45
CA GLN A 187 3.80 -1.06 -3.09
C GLN A 187 3.24 -1.27 -4.49
N GLY A 188 3.94 -0.78 -5.51
CA GLY A 188 3.45 -0.81 -6.89
C GLY A 188 2.17 0.02 -7.04
N SER A 189 1.09 -0.62 -7.50
CA SER A 189 -0.24 0.00 -7.64
C SER A 189 -1.13 -0.13 -6.40
N THR A 190 -0.60 -0.71 -5.32
CA THR A 190 -1.36 -0.97 -4.09
C THR A 190 -0.87 -0.06 -2.97
N GLY A 191 -1.77 0.68 -2.34
CA GLY A 191 -1.52 1.49 -1.15
C GLY A 191 -2.11 0.85 0.09
N TYR A 192 -1.46 1.08 1.23
CA TYR A 192 -2.00 0.77 2.55
C TYR A 192 -2.40 2.08 3.19
N VAL A 193 -3.66 2.19 3.61
CA VAL A 193 -4.26 3.41 4.11
C VAL A 193 -4.80 3.15 5.50
N LEU A 194 -4.33 3.91 6.47
CA LEU A 194 -4.87 3.90 7.82
C LEU A 194 -6.10 4.82 7.85
N ILE A 195 -7.20 4.32 8.37
CA ILE A 195 -8.42 5.07 8.67
C ILE A 195 -8.51 5.19 10.19
N GLU A 196 -8.74 6.40 10.67
CA GLU A 196 -8.91 6.72 12.09
C GLU A 196 -10.30 7.33 12.28
N TRP A 197 -11.15 6.63 13.04
CA TRP A 197 -12.46 7.14 13.45
C TRP A 197 -12.34 7.70 14.87
N PRO A 198 -13.15 8.71 15.26
CA PRO A 198 -13.06 9.33 16.58
C PRO A 198 -13.34 8.36 17.73
N ASP A 199 -14.25 7.40 17.54
CA ASP A 199 -14.73 6.50 18.59
C ASP A 199 -14.38 5.02 18.36
N GLU A 200 -13.59 4.71 17.32
CA GLU A 200 -13.23 3.33 16.97
C GLU A 200 -11.71 3.15 16.86
N ALA A 201 -11.27 1.88 16.94
CA ALA A 201 -9.87 1.55 16.72
C ALA A 201 -9.47 1.87 15.27
N PRO A 202 -8.25 2.36 15.03
CA PRO A 202 -7.80 2.64 13.67
C PRO A 202 -7.69 1.35 12.87
N GLU A 203 -8.13 1.38 11.61
CA GLU A 203 -8.15 0.22 10.71
C GLU A 203 -7.27 0.50 9.49
N THR A 204 -6.52 -0.51 9.04
CA THR A 204 -5.73 -0.39 7.81
C THR A 204 -6.48 -1.05 6.66
N MET A 205 -6.80 -0.27 5.63
CA MET A 205 -7.33 -0.77 4.37
C MET A 205 -6.23 -0.91 3.31
N ARG A 206 -6.37 -1.93 2.47
CA ARG A 206 -5.52 -2.12 1.28
C ARG A 206 -6.27 -1.63 0.05
N VAL A 207 -5.74 -0.64 -0.63
CA VAL A 207 -6.38 0.05 -1.75
C VAL A 207 -5.59 -0.19 -3.03
N ARG A 208 -6.28 -0.51 -4.12
CA ARG A 208 -5.70 -0.69 -5.45
C ARG A 208 -6.60 -0.04 -6.50
N PHE A 209 -6.01 0.71 -7.42
CA PHE A 209 -6.76 1.27 -8.55
C PHE A 209 -6.67 0.35 -9.77
N ASP A 210 -7.81 0.10 -10.42
CA ASP A 210 -7.92 -0.69 -11.66
C ASP A 210 -9.00 -0.13 -12.57
N GLY A 211 -8.63 0.34 -13.77
CA GLY A 211 -9.58 0.84 -14.77
C GLY A 211 -10.47 2.00 -14.30
N GLY A 212 -9.99 2.84 -13.36
CA GLY A 212 -10.78 3.92 -12.76
C GLY A 212 -11.67 3.47 -11.58
N THR A 213 -11.72 2.17 -11.27
CA THR A 213 -12.32 1.67 -10.03
C THR A 213 -11.28 1.61 -8.92
N MET A 214 -11.71 1.86 -7.69
CA MET A 214 -10.90 1.72 -6.49
C MET A 214 -11.32 0.43 -5.77
N GLN A 215 -10.45 -0.57 -5.81
CA GLN A 215 -10.62 -1.84 -5.09
C GLN A 215 -10.06 -1.68 -3.68
N VAL A 216 -10.87 -1.92 -2.68
CA VAL A 216 -10.54 -1.74 -1.27
C VAL A 216 -10.76 -3.06 -0.54
N GLN A 217 -9.76 -3.49 0.21
CA GLN A 217 -9.82 -4.67 1.06
C GLN A 217 -9.64 -4.23 2.51
N LEU A 218 -10.68 -4.40 3.32
CA LEU A 218 -10.65 -4.27 4.77
C LEU A 218 -10.59 -5.67 5.37
N GLU A 219 -9.77 -5.85 6.40
CA GLU A 219 -9.66 -7.14 7.09
C GLU A 219 -10.96 -7.49 7.83
N SER A 220 -11.67 -6.49 8.35
CA SER A 220 -12.89 -6.71 9.13
C SER A 220 -14.16 -6.94 8.28
N VAL A 221 -14.21 -6.40 7.06
CA VAL A 221 -15.45 -6.37 6.25
C VAL A 221 -15.31 -7.07 4.89
N GLY A 222 -14.09 -7.26 4.38
CA GLY A 222 -13.83 -7.94 3.11
C GLY A 222 -13.44 -7.01 1.97
N ASN A 223 -13.79 -7.41 0.73
CA ASN A 223 -13.40 -6.70 -0.49
C ASN A 223 -14.56 -5.87 -1.05
N PHE A 224 -14.27 -4.65 -1.46
CA PHE A 224 -15.20 -3.68 -2.02
C PHE A 224 -14.61 -3.07 -3.28
N ALA A 225 -15.46 -2.76 -4.24
CA ALA A 225 -15.12 -1.95 -5.39
C ALA A 225 -15.90 -0.65 -5.33
N PHE A 226 -15.19 0.44 -5.57
CA PHE A 226 -15.75 1.77 -5.67
C PHE A 226 -15.55 2.31 -7.08
N ARG A 227 -16.49 3.13 -7.53
CA ARG A 227 -16.34 3.94 -8.74
C ARG A 227 -16.46 5.42 -8.37
N PRO A 228 -15.86 6.33 -9.15
CA PRO A 228 -16.02 7.76 -8.93
C PRO A 228 -17.50 8.13 -8.99
N ALA A 229 -18.00 8.86 -8.00
CA ALA A 229 -19.37 9.34 -8.02
C ALA A 229 -19.55 10.38 -9.13
N VAL A 230 -20.66 10.32 -9.84
CA VAL A 230 -21.03 11.32 -10.86
C VAL A 230 -21.40 12.62 -10.13
N PRO A 231 -20.82 13.79 -10.50
CA PRO A 231 -21.10 15.07 -9.86
C PRO A 231 -22.55 15.54 -10.06
#